data_AF-A0A9W6EV63-F1
#
_entry.id   AF-A0A9W6EV63-F1
#
_cell.length_a   1.000
_cell.length_b   1.000
_cell.length_c   1.000
_cell.angle_alpha   90.00
_cell.angle_beta   90.00
_cell.angle_gamma   90.00
#
_symmetry.space_group_name_H-M   'P 1'
#
loop_
_entity.id
_entity.type
_entity.pdbx_description
1 polymer ?
#
loop_
_entity_poly.entity_id
_entity_poly.type
_entity_poly.pdbx_seq_one_letter_code
_entity_poly.pdbx_strand_id
1 'polypeptide(L)'
;MLPVALKSQLAPMLANGFVVKRAVFQSCLELYPMEEWNAMMQKIGKLNRFNKKNNDFIRRFTAGVKMVEVDATGRFLIPKDLVNFAGISKEIVLSSAINIIEIWDKNKYEQVIDDATDDFADLAEEVMGGDDDGI
;
A
#
# COMPACT_ATOMS: atom_id res chain seq x y z
N MET A 1 0.93 13.04 -12.48
CA MET A 1 2.18 12.57 -13.12
C MET A 1 3.09 12.13 -11.98
N LEU A 2 3.73 10.94 -12.06
CA LEU A 2 4.60 10.50 -10.97
C LEU A 2 5.80 11.45 -10.81
N PRO A 3 6.25 11.75 -9.57
CA PRO A 3 7.48 12.52 -9.33
C PRO A 3 8.68 11.87 -10.02
N VAL A 4 9.61 12.68 -10.54
CA VAL A 4 10.77 12.20 -11.32
C VAL A 4 11.64 11.21 -10.53
N ALA A 5 11.90 11.48 -9.26
CA ALA A 5 12.67 10.59 -8.39
C ALA A 5 11.98 9.21 -8.23
N LEU A 6 10.66 9.22 -8.03
CA LEU A 6 9.87 8.01 -7.90
C LEU A 6 9.84 7.23 -9.22
N LYS A 7 9.72 7.93 -10.35
CA LYS A 7 9.80 7.32 -11.68
C LYS A 7 11.12 6.58 -11.89
N SER A 8 12.25 7.15 -11.50
CA SER A 8 13.56 6.51 -11.61
C SER A 8 13.69 5.26 -10.75
N GLN A 9 13.15 5.28 -9.52
CA GLN A 9 13.14 4.12 -8.63
C GLN A 9 12.25 2.99 -9.15
N LEU A 10 11.12 3.33 -9.77
CA LEU A 10 10.17 2.37 -10.33
C LEU A 10 10.58 1.83 -11.70
N ALA A 11 11.50 2.52 -12.41
CA ALA A 11 11.88 2.19 -13.78
C ALA A 11 12.30 0.71 -14.00
N PRO A 12 13.09 0.08 -13.10
CA PRO A 12 13.45 -1.33 -13.23
C PRO A 12 12.26 -2.29 -13.10
N MET A 13 11.21 -1.85 -12.40
CA MET A 13 10.03 -2.66 -12.07
C MET A 13 8.88 -2.49 -13.07
N LEU A 14 8.95 -1.48 -13.95
CA LEU A 14 7.92 -1.19 -14.96
C LEU A 14 7.60 -2.38 -15.86
N ALA A 15 8.60 -3.20 -16.20
CA ALA A 15 8.46 -4.33 -17.11
C ALA A 15 7.53 -5.44 -16.56
N ASN A 16 7.46 -5.58 -15.24
CA ASN A 16 6.65 -6.62 -14.57
C ASN A 16 5.27 -6.12 -14.15
N GLY A 17 4.99 -4.82 -14.34
CA GLY A 17 3.74 -4.18 -13.96
C GLY A 17 3.56 -4.02 -12.44
N PHE A 18 2.41 -3.46 -12.08
CA PHE A 18 2.06 -3.16 -10.70
C PHE A 18 0.71 -3.75 -10.34
N VAL A 19 0.49 -3.90 -9.05
CA VAL A 19 -0.80 -4.27 -8.47
C VAL A 19 -1.26 -3.13 -7.58
N VAL A 20 -2.48 -2.64 -7.82
CA VAL A 20 -3.15 -1.71 -6.93
C VAL A 20 -4.23 -2.43 -6.14
N LYS A 21 -4.31 -2.18 -4.84
CA LYS A 21 -5.34 -2.73 -3.98
C LYS A 21 -5.79 -1.73 -2.92
N ARG A 22 -6.80 -2.11 -2.16
CA ARG A 22 -7.30 -1.38 -0.99
C ARG A 22 -6.36 -1.63 0.20
N ALA A 23 -6.05 -0.57 0.95
CA ALA A 23 -5.35 -0.72 2.22
C ALA A 23 -6.24 -1.38 3.27
N VAL A 24 -5.61 -2.04 4.25
CA VAL A 24 -6.33 -2.82 5.28
C VAL A 24 -6.83 -1.93 6.41
N PHE A 25 -5.97 -1.02 6.87
CA PHE A 25 -6.22 -0.21 8.06
C PHE A 25 -6.70 1.21 7.73
N GLN A 26 -6.48 1.66 6.51
CA GLN A 26 -6.67 3.04 6.11
C GLN A 26 -7.52 3.16 4.85
N SER A 27 -8.17 4.32 4.68
CA SER A 27 -8.97 4.62 3.48
C SER A 27 -8.09 5.13 2.34
N CYS A 28 -7.08 4.34 1.96
CA CYS A 28 -6.13 4.63 0.89
C CYS A 28 -5.91 3.40 -0.01
N LEU A 29 -5.13 3.57 -1.08
CA LEU A 29 -4.74 2.46 -1.96
C LEU A 29 -3.27 2.14 -1.75
N GLU A 30 -2.92 0.88 -1.97
CA GLU A 30 -1.54 0.41 -1.96
C GLU A 30 -1.16 -0.04 -3.37
N LEU A 31 -0.05 0.49 -3.88
CA LEU A 31 0.56 0.15 -5.16
C LEU A 31 1.81 -0.69 -4.90
N TYR A 32 1.74 -1.95 -5.30
CA TYR A 32 2.79 -2.93 -5.19
C TYR A 32 3.51 -3.09 -6.52
N PRO A 33 4.85 -3.09 -6.52
CA PRO A 33 5.59 -3.80 -7.56
C PRO A 33 5.17 -5.26 -7.60
N MET A 34 5.08 -5.85 -8.79
CA MET A 34 4.61 -7.24 -8.95
C MET A 34 5.43 -8.25 -8.13
N GLU A 35 6.73 -8.02 -7.97
CA GLU A 35 7.62 -8.86 -7.14
C GLU A 35 7.20 -8.89 -5.67
N GLU A 36 6.97 -7.71 -5.08
CA GLU A 36 6.52 -7.56 -3.70
C GLU A 36 5.12 -8.15 -3.50
N TRP A 37 4.23 -7.96 -4.48
CA TRP A 37 2.91 -8.59 -4.46
C TRP A 37 3.01 -10.11 -4.44
N ASN A 38 3.87 -10.70 -5.27
CA ASN A 38 4.08 -12.15 -5.31
C ASN A 38 4.64 -12.67 -3.99
N ALA A 39 5.62 -11.99 -3.39
CA ALA A 39 6.17 -12.33 -2.09
C ALA A 39 5.08 -12.28 -0.99
N MET A 40 4.22 -11.26 -1.02
CA MET A 40 3.09 -11.14 -0.09
C MET A 40 2.09 -12.29 -0.28
N MET A 41 1.73 -12.61 -1.52
CA MET A 41 0.79 -13.68 -1.84
C MET A 41 1.30 -15.07 -1.46
N GLN A 42 2.61 -15.31 -1.51
CA GLN A 42 3.21 -16.54 -0.99
C GLN A 42 2.99 -16.69 0.52
N LYS A 43 3.13 -15.61 1.30
CA LYS A 43 2.86 -15.63 2.75
C LYS A 43 1.38 -15.89 3.03
N ILE A 44 0.49 -15.20 2.32
CA ILE A 44 -0.97 -15.38 2.44
C ILE A 44 -1.41 -16.78 2.03
N GLY A 45 -0.76 -17.36 1.02
CA GLY A 45 -1.01 -18.71 0.54
C GLY A 45 -0.79 -19.80 1.60
N LYS A 46 0.04 -19.54 2.62
CA LYS A 46 0.31 -20.48 3.72
C LYS A 46 -0.81 -20.54 4.77
N LEU A 47 -1.79 -19.64 4.72
CA LEU A 47 -2.89 -19.62 5.68
C LEU A 47 -3.84 -20.82 5.45
N ASN A 48 -4.26 -21.46 6.55
CA ASN A 48 -5.20 -22.58 6.50
C ASN A 48 -6.58 -22.10 5.98
N ARG A 49 -6.96 -22.56 4.78
CA ARG A 49 -8.22 -22.23 4.08
C ARG A 49 -9.48 -22.76 4.77
N PHE A 50 -9.36 -23.80 5.61
CA PHE A 50 -10.47 -24.36 6.38
C PHE A 50 -10.76 -23.59 7.66
N ASN A 51 -9.87 -22.70 8.08
CA ASN A 51 -10.16 -21.76 9.15
C ASN A 51 -10.98 -20.58 8.58
N LYS A 52 -12.19 -20.38 9.11
CA LYS A 52 -13.09 -19.33 8.64
C LYS A 52 -12.46 -17.92 8.69
N LYS A 53 -11.75 -17.59 9.78
CA LYS A 53 -11.10 -16.27 9.93
C LYS A 53 -10.02 -16.05 8.86
N ASN A 54 -9.22 -17.07 8.58
CA ASN A 54 -8.20 -17.01 7.53
C ASN A 54 -8.84 -16.83 6.15
N ASN A 55 -9.91 -17.55 5.84
CA ASN A 55 -10.59 -17.43 4.56
C ASN A 55 -11.22 -16.04 4.38
N ASP A 56 -11.85 -15.50 5.43
CA ASP A 56 -12.42 -14.15 5.43
C ASP A 56 -11.34 -13.08 5.26
N PHE A 57 -10.20 -13.24 5.95
CA PHE A 57 -9.04 -12.36 5.80
C PHE A 57 -8.53 -12.36 4.36
N ILE A 58 -8.30 -13.53 3.76
CA ILE A 58 -7.80 -13.63 2.38
C ILE A 58 -8.77 -12.94 1.41
N ARG A 59 -10.07 -13.20 1.54
CA ARG A 59 -11.09 -12.57 0.70
C ARG A 59 -11.07 -11.05 0.79
N ARG A 60 -10.95 -10.50 2.00
CA ARG A 60 -10.87 -9.05 2.23
C ARG A 60 -9.56 -8.47 1.72
N PHE A 61 -8.44 -9.13 1.98
CA PHE A 61 -7.11 -8.66 1.57
C PHE A 61 -6.96 -8.63 0.05
N THR A 62 -7.54 -9.59 -0.66
CA THR A 62 -7.51 -9.63 -2.13
C THR A 62 -8.68 -8.91 -2.79
N ALA A 63 -9.57 -8.26 -2.02
CA ALA A 63 -10.74 -7.59 -2.55
C ALA A 63 -10.33 -6.34 -3.36
N GLY A 64 -10.83 -6.23 -4.59
CA GLY A 64 -10.59 -5.06 -5.43
C GLY A 64 -9.15 -4.96 -5.95
N VAL A 65 -8.34 -6.00 -5.82
CA VAL A 65 -6.99 -6.06 -6.43
C VAL A 65 -7.11 -5.91 -7.96
N LYS A 66 -6.27 -5.04 -8.53
CA LYS A 66 -6.21 -4.78 -9.98
C LYS A 66 -4.76 -4.69 -10.43
N MET A 67 -4.44 -5.31 -11.56
CA MET A 67 -3.16 -5.09 -12.22
C MET A 67 -3.23 -3.78 -13.00
N VAL A 68 -2.16 -2.99 -12.94
CA VAL A 68 -2.04 -1.72 -13.65
C VAL A 68 -0.68 -1.63 -14.32
N GLU A 69 -0.67 -1.04 -15.50
CA GLU A 69 0.54 -0.75 -16.25
C GLU A 69 0.85 0.74 -16.15
N VAL A 70 2.13 1.06 -16.03
CA VAL A 70 2.62 2.43 -16.00
C VAL A 70 3.20 2.74 -17.38
N ASP A 71 2.67 3.77 -18.03
CA ASP A 71 3.12 4.19 -19.35
C ASP A 71 4.57 4.74 -19.31
N ALA A 72 5.18 4.93 -20.49
CA ALA A 72 6.54 5.47 -20.60
C ALA A 72 6.73 6.85 -19.95
N THR A 73 5.64 7.59 -19.72
CA THR A 73 5.66 8.89 -19.05
C THR A 73 5.50 8.79 -17.53
N GLY A 74 5.31 7.59 -16.99
CA GLY A 74 5.09 7.38 -15.56
C GLY A 74 3.65 7.68 -15.14
N ARG A 75 2.66 7.38 -15.99
CA ARG A 75 1.23 7.53 -15.67
C ARG A 75 0.55 6.17 -15.71
N PHE A 76 -0.41 5.97 -14.82
CA PHE A 76 -1.32 4.83 -14.84
C PHE A 76 -2.72 5.31 -14.44
N LEU A 77 -3.73 4.53 -14.81
CA LEU A 77 -5.11 4.81 -14.46
C LEU A 77 -5.50 4.03 -13.21
N ILE A 78 -6.06 4.73 -12.21
CA ILE A 78 -6.64 4.10 -11.03
C ILE A 78 -8.10 3.73 -11.36
N PRO A 79 -8.50 2.45 -11.22
CA PRO A 79 -9.88 2.02 -11.39
C PRO A 79 -10.86 2.81 -10.52
N LYS A 80 -12.03 3.16 -11.08
CA LYS A 80 -13.03 4.03 -10.42
C LYS A 80 -13.51 3.49 -9.07
N ASP A 81 -13.64 2.17 -8.94
CA ASP A 81 -14.05 1.54 -7.70
C ASP A 81 -13.02 1.72 -6.57
N LEU A 82 -11.73 1.81 -6.93
CA LEU A 82 -10.64 2.08 -5.99
C LEU A 82 -10.54 3.57 -5.65
N VAL A 83 -10.74 4.45 -6.63
CA VAL A 83 -10.88 5.90 -6.39
C VAL A 83 -12.01 6.16 -5.38
N ASN A 84 -13.17 5.54 -5.59
CA ASN A 84 -14.32 5.66 -4.70
C ASN A 84 -14.04 5.11 -3.29
N PHE A 85 -13.34 3.97 -3.19
CA PHE A 85 -12.96 3.39 -1.90
C PHE A 85 -12.03 4.33 -1.12
N ALA A 86 -10.96 4.83 -1.75
CA ALA A 86 -10.03 5.75 -1.10
C ALA A 86 -10.64 7.14 -0.88
N GLY A 87 -11.78 7.44 -1.52
CA GLY A 87 -12.43 8.75 -1.47
C GLY A 87 -11.56 9.85 -2.06
N ILE A 88 -10.78 9.51 -3.09
CA ILE A 88 -9.93 10.48 -3.80
C ILE A 88 -10.83 11.43 -4.58
N SER A 89 -10.75 12.70 -4.23
CA SER A 89 -11.61 13.74 -4.80
C SER A 89 -10.91 14.59 -5.85
N LYS A 90 -9.70 15.09 -5.53
CA LYS A 90 -8.99 16.06 -6.39
C LYS A 90 -7.47 15.95 -6.28
N GLU A 91 -6.94 16.14 -5.08
CA GLU A 91 -5.50 16.12 -4.82
C GLU A 91 -5.08 14.77 -4.24
N ILE A 92 -3.97 14.24 -4.74
CA ILE A 92 -3.41 12.97 -4.30
C ILE A 92 -2.08 13.16 -3.59
N VAL A 93 -1.83 12.35 -2.58
CA VAL A 93 -0.52 12.19 -1.96
C VAL A 93 0.00 10.79 -2.26
N LEU A 94 1.27 10.71 -2.64
CA LEU A 94 2.00 9.47 -2.80
C LEU A 94 2.99 9.35 -1.64
N SER A 95 2.76 8.39 -0.75
CA SER A 95 3.61 8.11 0.40
C SER A 95 4.36 6.81 0.17
N SER A 96 5.66 6.78 0.42
CA SER A 96 6.42 5.53 0.38
C SER A 96 6.27 4.81 1.71
N ALA A 97 5.86 3.55 1.68
CA ALA A 97 5.75 2.70 2.86
C ALA A 97 6.62 1.45 2.64
N ILE A 98 7.90 1.55 3.02
CA ILE A 98 8.92 0.50 2.90
C ILE A 98 9.15 0.07 1.43
N ASN A 99 8.38 -0.90 0.96
CA ASN A 99 8.50 -1.56 -0.34
C ASN A 99 7.30 -1.29 -1.27
N ILE A 100 6.33 -0.49 -0.82
CA ILE A 100 5.14 -0.11 -1.58
C ILE A 100 4.92 1.39 -1.58
N ILE A 101 4.02 1.84 -2.45
CA ILE A 101 3.55 3.22 -2.47
C ILE A 101 2.09 3.24 -2.04
N GLU A 102 1.76 4.06 -1.06
CA GLU A 102 0.38 4.37 -0.74
C GLU A 102 -0.11 5.58 -1.53
N ILE A 103 -1.37 5.52 -1.96
CA ILE A 103 -2.04 6.56 -2.74
C ILE A 103 -3.24 7.04 -1.94
N TRP A 104 -3.22 8.32 -1.60
CA TRP A 104 -4.16 8.93 -0.69
C TRP A 104 -4.91 10.10 -1.32
N ASP A 105 -6.11 10.38 -0.81
CA ASP A 105 -6.65 11.74 -0.87
C ASP A 105 -5.84 12.62 0.10
N LYS A 106 -5.42 13.81 -0.34
CA LYS A 106 -4.53 14.69 0.43
C LYS A 106 -5.05 15.00 1.83
N ASN A 107 -6.33 15.36 1.97
CA ASN A 107 -6.88 15.77 3.26
C ASN A 107 -6.92 14.60 4.25
N LYS A 108 -7.21 13.39 3.73
CA LYS A 108 -7.23 12.18 4.56
C LYS A 108 -5.83 11.79 5.03
N TYR A 109 -4.82 11.97 4.18
CA TYR A 109 -3.44 11.72 4.55
C TYR A 109 -3.00 12.67 5.67
N GLU A 110 -3.21 13.98 5.49
CA GLU A 110 -2.86 15.00 6.48
C GLU A 110 -3.57 14.72 7.82
N GLN A 111 -4.86 14.39 7.80
CA GLN A 111 -5.59 14.01 9.01
C GLN A 111 -4.98 12.80 9.74
N VAL A 112 -4.63 11.73 9.03
CA VAL A 112 -4.04 10.52 9.65
C VAL A 112 -2.67 10.80 10.26
N ILE A 113 -1.86 11.64 9.61
CA ILE A 113 -0.53 12.00 10.14
C ILE A 113 -0.68 12.91 11.36
N ASP A 114 -1.56 13.90 11.31
CA ASP A 114 -1.78 14.83 12.43
C ASP A 114 -2.35 14.08 13.65
N ASP A 115 -3.36 13.21 13.45
CA ASP A 115 -3.94 12.38 14.51
C ASP A 115 -2.89 11.43 15.15
N ALA A 116 -1.84 11.07 14.42
CA ALA A 116 -0.77 10.19 14.90
C ALA A 116 0.35 10.94 15.66
N THR A 117 0.44 12.28 15.55
CA THR A 117 1.54 13.04 16.19
C THR A 117 1.49 13.06 17.71
N ASP A 118 0.30 12.93 18.31
CA ASP A 118 0.13 12.99 19.76
C ASP A 118 0.64 11.72 20.48
N ASP A 119 0.93 10.63 19.76
CA ASP A 119 1.28 9.30 20.29
C ASP A 119 2.52 8.69 19.61
N PHE A 120 3.19 9.43 18.72
CA PHE A 120 4.28 8.84 17.93
C PHE A 120 5.50 8.46 18.77
N ALA A 121 5.81 9.23 19.81
CA ALA A 121 6.96 8.95 20.69
C ALA A 121 6.75 7.65 21.48
N ASP A 122 5.57 7.49 22.08
CA ASP A 122 5.21 6.31 22.86
C ASP A 122 5.11 5.07 21.96
N LEU A 123 4.50 5.21 20.77
CA LEU A 123 4.46 4.16 19.75
C LEU A 123 5.87 3.77 19.27
N ALA A 124 6.76 4.75 19.07
CA ALA A 124 8.13 4.47 18.68
C ALA A 124 8.89 3.70 19.78
N GLU A 125 8.67 4.04 21.06
CA GLU A 125 9.23 3.30 22.19
C GLU A 125 8.66 1.88 22.28
N GLU A 126 7.36 1.69 22.10
CA GLU A 126 6.74 0.34 22.11
C GLU A 126 7.28 -0.55 20.97
N VAL A 127 7.41 0.02 19.76
CA VAL A 127 7.77 -0.75 18.56
C VAL A 127 9.28 -0.94 18.42
N MET A 128 10.08 0.06 18.79
CA MET A 128 11.54 0.08 18.56
C MET A 128 12.38 0.08 19.84
N GLY A 129 11.78 0.37 21.01
CA GLY A 129 12.49 0.49 22.29
C GLY A 129 12.67 -0.84 23.03
N GLY A 130 12.16 -1.95 22.50
CA GLY A 130 12.45 -3.29 23.01
C GLY A 130 13.80 -3.78 22.51
N ASP A 131 14.81 -3.80 23.39
CA ASP A 131 16.09 -4.48 23.18
C ASP A 131 15.86 -5.98 22.86
N ASP A 132 15.90 -6.32 21.57
CA ASP A 132 16.28 -7.66 21.10
C ASP A 132 17.24 -7.51 19.92
N ASP A 133 18.40 -6.91 20.21
CA ASP A 133 19.63 -7.08 19.43
C ASP A 133 20.10 -8.54 19.59
N GLY A 134 19.36 -9.46 18.97
CA GLY A 134 19.75 -10.84 18.76
C GLY A 134 20.74 -10.93 17.60
N ILE A 135 22.04 -10.79 17.91
CA ILE A 135 23.14 -11.36 17.11
C ILE A 135 22.92 -12.87 16.95
#